data_AF-A0A957GF66-F1
#
_entry.id   AF-A0A957GF66-F1
#
_cell.length_a   1.000
_cell.length_b   1.000
_cell.length_c   1.000
_cell.angle_alpha   90.00
_cell.angle_beta   90.00
_cell.angle_gamma   90.00
#
_symmetry.space_group_name_H-M   'P 1'
#
loop_
_entity.id
_entity.type
_entity.pdbx_description
1 polymer ?
#
loop_
_entity_poly.entity_id
_entity_poly.type
_entity_poly.pdbx_seq_one_letter_code
_entity_poly.pdbx_strand_id
1 'polypeptide(L)' 'MTYKQTVYHLVLFAFLLLGCRFADEVLQGAAGNLGQYGVARETAVFLLDSQPRTLDPALTYEGPGGVFGQLYSGLVNLDT' A
#
# COMPACT_ATOMS: atom_id res chain seq x y z
N MET A 1 37.24 6.96 31.80
CA MET A 1 36.93 7.82 30.63
C MET A 1 35.88 7.19 29.71
N THR A 2 35.10 6.21 30.20
CA THR A 2 34.27 5.32 29.37
C THR A 2 32.78 5.62 29.45
N TYR A 3 32.31 6.20 30.56
CA TYR A 3 30.89 6.51 30.82
C TYR A 3 30.32 7.56 29.84
N LYS A 4 31.10 8.61 29.54
CA LYS A 4 30.65 9.67 28.61
C LYS A 4 30.40 9.13 27.21
N GLN A 5 31.23 8.20 26.74
CA GLN A 5 31.11 7.59 25.41
C GLN A 5 29.87 6.70 25.29
N THR A 6 29.53 5.94 26.34
CA THR A 6 28.30 5.13 26.38
C THR A 6 27.04 6.00 26.32
N VAL A 7 27.04 7.16 26.96
CA VAL A 7 25.90 8.11 26.93
C VAL A 7 25.69 8.67 25.52
N TYR A 8 26.74 9.03 24.80
CA TYR A 8 26.61 9.52 23.42
C TYR A 8 26.02 8.46 22.48
N HIS A 9 26.44 7.19 22.61
CA HIS A 9 25.87 6.11 21.82
C HIS A 9 24.39 5.86 22.13
N LEU A 10 23.99 5.95 23.40
CA LEU A 10 22.59 5.77 23.80
C LEU A 10 21.70 6.88 23.24
N VAL A 11 22.14 8.14 23.31
CA VAL A 11 21.41 9.28 22.74
C VAL A 11 21.29 9.14 21.22
N LEU A 12 22.38 8.78 20.53
CA LEU A 12 22.35 8.58 19.07
C LEU A 12 21.40 7.44 18.68
N PHE A 13 21.39 6.35 19.43
CA PHE A 13 20.48 5.24 19.19
C PHE A 13 19.02 5.61 19.44
N ALA A 14 18.74 6.40 20.48
CA ALA A 14 17.39 6.91 20.76
C ALA A 14 16.88 7.83 19.63
N PHE A 15 17.72 8.72 19.10
CA PHE A 15 17.37 9.57 17.96
C PHE A 15 17.15 8.76 16.68
N LEU A 16 17.96 7.73 16.44
CA LEU A 16 17.78 6.81 15.31
C LEU A 16 16.42 6.11 15.40
N LEU A 17 16.08 5.55 16.57
CA LEU A 17 14.80 4.88 16.80
C LEU A 17 13.61 5.84 16.66
N LEU A 18 13.74 7.08 17.13
CA LEU A 18 12.70 8.10 16.98
C LEU A 18 12.47 8.48 15.51
N GLY A 19 13.55 8.60 14.73
CA GLY A 19 13.49 8.84 13.29
C GLY A 19 12.80 7.69 12.53
N CYS A 20 13.06 6.44 12.92
CA CYS A 20 12.39 5.27 12.33
C CYS A 20 10.88 5.27 12.58
N ARG A 21 10.43 5.67 13.77
CA ARG A 21 8.99 5.76 14.10
C ARG A 21 8.29 6.84 13.30
N PHE A 22 8.92 8.00 13.16
CA PHE A 22 8.37 9.11 12.38
C PHE A 22 8.28 8.76 10.88
N ALA A 23 9.28 8.06 10.35
CA ALA A 23 9.24 7.58 8.97
C ALA A 23 8.10 6.58 8.71
N ASP A 24 7.81 5.69 9.67
CA ASP A 24 6.73 4.71 9.58
C ASP A 24 5.35 5.41 9.62
N GLU A 25 5.16 6.40 10.50
CA GLU A 25 3.91 7.18 10.56
C GLU A 25 3.68 8.02 9.30
N VAL A 26 4.72 8.64 8.73
CA VAL A 26 4.60 9.40 7.48
C VAL A 26 4.31 8.48 6.30
N LEU A 27 4.92 7.29 6.25
CA LEU A 27 4.67 6.30 5.21
C LEU A 27 3.25 5.73 5.31
N GLN A 28 2.76 5.45 6.52
CA GLN A 28 1.38 5.01 6.78
C GLN A 28 0.36 6.13 6.52
N GLY A 29 0.68 7.39 6.84
CA GLY A 29 -0.14 8.56 6.52
C GLY A 29 -0.23 8.84 5.02
N ALA A 30 0.87 8.63 4.28
CA ALA A 30 0.86 8.70 2.81
C ALA A 30 0.01 7.59 2.18
N ALA A 31 0.00 6.38 2.77
CA ALA A 31 -0.93 5.32 2.39
C ALA A 31 -2.39 5.63 2.80
N GLY A 32 -2.60 6.45 3.83
CA GLY A 32 -3.91 6.87 4.34
C GLY A 32 -4.67 7.85 3.44
N ASN A 33 -4.00 8.54 2.50
CA ASN A 33 -4.66 9.44 1.55
C ASN A 33 -5.54 8.74 0.50
N LEU A 34 -5.52 7.40 0.43
CA LEU A 34 -6.49 6.63 -0.34
C LEU A 34 -7.92 6.71 0.25
N GLY A 35 -8.08 7.12 1.51
CA GLY A 35 -9.39 7.34 2.15
C GLY A 35 -10.12 8.62 1.69
N GLN A 36 -9.49 9.46 0.86
CA GLN A 36 -10.06 10.74 0.42
C GLN A 36 -11.21 10.59 -0.59
N TYR A 37 -11.49 9.37 -1.06
CA TYR A 37 -12.64 9.06 -1.93
C TYR A 37 -13.92 8.70 -1.16
N GLY A 38 -13.93 8.78 0.17
CA GLY A 38 -15.13 8.53 0.98
C GLY A 38 -15.57 7.06 1.01
N VAL A 39 -14.72 6.13 0.55
CA VAL A 39 -14.98 4.69 0.62
C VAL A 39 -14.44 4.18 1.95
N ALA A 40 -15.32 3.58 2.76
CA ALA A 40 -14.93 2.96 4.02
C ALA A 40 -13.95 1.82 3.75
N ARG A 41 -12.82 1.79 4.47
CA ARG A 41 -11.71 0.86 4.23
C ARG A 41 -12.16 -0.59 4.36
N GLU A 42 -13.06 -0.85 5.29
CA GLU A 42 -13.71 -2.13 5.55
C GLU A 42 -14.57 -2.65 4.40
N THR A 43 -14.95 -1.77 3.46
CA THR A 43 -15.76 -2.11 2.27
C THR A 43 -15.00 -1.95 0.96
N ALA A 44 -13.70 -1.63 1.02
CA ALA A 44 -12.89 -1.34 -0.15
C ALA A 44 -11.94 -2.50 -0.49
N VAL A 45 -11.87 -2.84 -1.78
CA VAL A 45 -10.80 -3.69 -2.33
C VAL A 45 -9.70 -2.76 -2.85
N PHE A 46 -8.51 -2.88 -2.27
CA PHE A 46 -7.34 -2.14 -2.73
C PHE A 46 -6.55 -3.00 -3.71
N LEU A 47 -6.17 -2.40 -4.84
CA LEU A 47 -5.24 -3.02 -5.77
C LEU A 47 -3.87 -3.11 -5.10
N LEU A 48 -3.29 -4.30 -5.10
CA LEU A 48 -1.96 -4.55 -4.51
C LEU A 48 -0.82 -3.96 -5.36
N ASP A 49 -1.09 -3.68 -6.64
CA ASP A 49 -0.12 -3.19 -7.63
C ASP A 49 -0.60 -1.87 -8.27
N SER A 50 0.07 -1.41 -9.32
CA SER A 50 -0.18 -0.15 -10.02
C SER A 50 -1.65 0.07 -10.41
N GLN A 51 -2.06 1.34 -10.40
CA GLN A 51 -3.39 1.71 -10.89
C GLN A 51 -3.56 1.30 -12.36
N PRO A 52 -4.74 0.79 -12.74
CA PRO A 52 -5.01 0.41 -14.12
C PRO A 52 -4.84 1.60 -15.05
N ARG A 53 -4.05 1.44 -16.11
CA ARG A 53 -3.79 2.50 -17.10
C ARG A 53 -4.97 2.75 -18.03
N THR A 54 -5.84 1.77 -18.18
CA THR A 54 -7.04 1.82 -19.02
C THR A 54 -8.11 0.90 -18.44
N LEU A 55 -9.38 1.26 -18.62
CA LEU A 55 -10.51 0.37 -18.35
C LEU A 55 -11.04 -0.29 -19.63
N ASP A 56 -10.45 -0.03 -20.79
CA ASP A 56 -10.87 -0.69 -22.03
C ASP A 56 -10.45 -2.19 -22.00
N PRO A 57 -11.41 -3.13 -21.97
CA PRO A 57 -11.10 -4.56 -21.87
C PRO A 57 -10.30 -5.09 -23.07
N ALA A 58 -10.35 -4.42 -24.23
CA ALA A 58 -9.55 -4.81 -25.40
C ALA A 58 -8.07 -4.42 -25.27
N LEU A 59 -7.75 -3.48 -24.38
CA LEU A 59 -6.41 -2.96 -24.16
C LEU A 59 -5.81 -3.41 -22.82
N THR A 60 -6.59 -4.10 -21.99
CA THR A 60 -6.10 -4.75 -20.77
C THR A 60 -5.50 -6.10 -21.12
N TYR A 61 -4.24 -6.33 -20.70
CA TYR A 61 -3.57 -7.63 -20.85
C TYR A 61 -3.97 -8.64 -19.75
N GLU A 62 -5.03 -8.37 -19.01
CA GLU A 62 -5.53 -9.20 -17.91
C GLU A 62 -6.60 -10.18 -18.43
N GLY A 63 -6.59 -11.42 -17.93
CA GLY A 63 -7.58 -12.43 -18.29
C GLY A 63 -8.85 -12.41 -17.41
N PRO A 64 -9.80 -13.33 -17.64
CA PRO A 64 -11.07 -13.42 -16.89
C PRO A 64 -10.91 -13.64 -15.37
N GLY A 65 -9.77 -14.19 -14.92
CA GLY A 65 -9.46 -14.34 -13.49
C GLY A 65 -8.81 -13.11 -12.85
N GLY A 66 -8.54 -12.06 -13.63
CA GLY A 66 -7.98 -10.79 -13.16
C GLY A 66 -9.06 -9.87 -12.57
N VAL A 67 -8.63 -8.70 -12.10
CA VAL A 67 -9.55 -7.69 -11.53
C VAL A 67 -10.55 -7.20 -12.59
N PHE A 68 -10.11 -7.05 -13.84
CA PHE A 68 -11.00 -6.66 -14.93
C PHE A 68 -12.07 -7.69 -15.27
N GLY A 69 -11.79 -8.98 -15.05
CA GLY A 69 -12.79 -10.04 -15.20
C GLY A 69 -13.94 -9.94 -14.20
N GLN A 70 -13.74 -9.24 -13.08
CA GLN A 70 -14.81 -8.95 -12.11
C GLN A 70 -15.66 -7.74 -12.50
N LEU A 71 -15.13 -6.87 -13.36
CA LEU A 71 -15.84 -5.67 -13.85
C LEU A 71 -16.67 -5.94 -15.10
N TYR A 72 -16.22 -6.86 -15.94
CA TYR A 72 -16.86 -7.20 -17.22
C TYR A 72 -17.43 -8.62 -17.20
N SER A 73 -18.70 -8.76 -17.60
CA SER A 73 -19.33 -10.07 -17.76
C SER A 73 -19.06 -10.64 -19.14
N GLY A 74 -18.41 -11.81 -19.19
CA GLY A 74 -18.32 -12.63 -20.40
C GLY A 74 -19.61 -13.43 -20.66
N LEU A 75 -19.73 -14.00 -21.85
CA LEU A 75 -20.84 -14.90 -22.22
C LEU A 75 -20.78 -16.26 -21.52
N VAL A 76 -19.58 -16.68 -21.11
CA VAL A 76 -19.31 -17.96 -20.48
C VAL A 76 -18.40 -17.70 -19.30
N ASN A 77 -18.73 -18.29 -18.15
CA ASN A 77 -17.84 -18.36 -17.00
C ASN A 77 -17.34 -19.81 -16.87
N LEU A 78 -16.03 -19.98 -16.76
CA LEU A 78 -15.41 -21.29 -16.58
C LEU A 78 -15.25 -21.51 -15.08
N ASP A 79 -16.04 -22.42 -14.52
CA ASP A 79 -15.87 -22.88 -13.15
C ASP A 79 -14.68 -23.87 -13.15
N THR A 80 -13.59 -23.53 -12.46
CA THR A 80 -12.37 -24.37 -12.35
C THR A 80 -12.21 -24.91 -10.95
#